data_AF-A0A220U271-F1
#
_entry.id   AF-A0A220U271-F1
#
_cell.length_a   1.000
_cell.length_b   1.000
_cell.length_c   1.000
_cell.angle_alpha   90.00
_cell.angle_beta   90.00
_cell.angle_gamma   90.00
#
_symmetry.space_group_name_H-M   'P 1'
#
loop_
_entity.id
_entity.type
_entity.pdbx_description
1 polymer ?
#
loop_
_entity_poly.entity_id
_entity_poly.type
_entity_poly.pdbx_seq_one_letter_code
_entity_poly.pdbx_strand_id
1 'polypeptide(L)'
;MNNTQSISTLKHVKKGAESVWAANKYLVMACGQNRYREIRKSFRDTTDFRTSFTLLAQVEKEFHSISSKELPELSNALYHILGYFKNVLSAKDRNYLNNLIADNSEQALAKLEEHAQYQHIDYLMSCRLWNRKSAFNDIPITLHVEGETHPSYTLLWEENQLKQK
;
A
#
# COMPACT_ATOMS: atom_id res chain seq x y z
N MET A 1 -20.65 24.34 -9.97
CA MET A 1 -20.77 22.87 -9.98
C MET A 1 -19.50 22.35 -10.63
N ASN A 2 -18.54 21.87 -9.85
CA ASN A 2 -17.31 21.30 -10.42
C ASN A 2 -17.70 19.99 -11.09
N ASN A 3 -17.55 19.92 -12.40
CA ASN A 3 -17.75 18.70 -13.16
C ASN A 3 -16.57 17.79 -12.78
N THR A 4 -16.75 16.90 -11.79
CA THR A 4 -15.68 15.98 -11.37
C THR A 4 -15.44 15.04 -12.54
N GLN A 5 -14.41 15.35 -13.34
CA GLN A 5 -14.00 14.54 -14.48
C GLN A 5 -13.62 13.15 -13.97
N SER A 6 -14.37 12.13 -14.39
CA SER A 6 -14.06 10.74 -14.04
C SER A 6 -13.29 10.08 -15.17
N ILE A 7 -12.22 9.37 -14.80
CA ILE A 7 -11.38 8.64 -15.74
C ILE A 7 -11.79 7.17 -15.65
N SER A 8 -12.39 6.63 -16.71
CA SER A 8 -12.94 5.26 -16.74
C SER A 8 -12.22 4.32 -17.72
N THR A 9 -11.21 4.80 -18.44
CA THR A 9 -10.42 3.95 -19.34
C THR A 9 -9.77 2.81 -18.55
N LEU A 10 -10.03 1.56 -18.94
CA LEU A 10 -9.53 0.37 -18.24
C LEU A 10 -8.02 0.42 -17.98
N LYS A 11 -7.23 0.91 -18.93
CA LYS A 11 -5.77 1.10 -18.79
C LYS A 11 -5.41 1.98 -17.58
N HIS A 12 -6.06 3.14 -17.45
CA HIS A 12 -5.77 4.10 -16.39
C HIS A 12 -6.33 3.63 -15.04
N VAL A 13 -7.55 3.10 -15.04
CA VAL A 13 -8.18 2.50 -13.85
C VAL A 13 -7.32 1.37 -13.30
N LYS A 14 -6.87 0.44 -14.16
CA LYS A 14 -5.98 -0.65 -13.78
C LYS A 14 -4.68 -0.12 -13.16
N LYS A 15 -4.02 0.85 -13.79
CA LYS A 15 -2.79 1.45 -13.26
C LYS A 15 -3.01 2.12 -11.90
N GLY A 16 -4.13 2.84 -11.72
CA GLY A 16 -4.52 3.42 -10.45
C GLY A 16 -4.75 2.36 -9.38
N ALA A 17 -5.58 1.35 -9.68
CA ALA A 17 -5.90 0.25 -8.78
C ALA A 17 -4.65 -0.56 -8.37
N GLU A 18 -3.75 -0.87 -9.30
CA GLU A 18 -2.47 -1.55 -9.01
C GLU A 18 -1.56 -0.71 -8.11
N SER A 19 -1.52 0.60 -8.29
CA SER A 19 -0.75 1.51 -7.43
C SER A 19 -1.33 1.59 -6.02
N VAL A 20 -2.66 1.62 -5.89
CA VAL A 20 -3.36 1.52 -4.61
C VAL A 20 -3.03 0.19 -3.93
N TRP A 21 -3.11 -0.93 -4.66
CA TRP A 21 -2.76 -2.24 -4.12
C TRP A 21 -1.31 -2.27 -3.63
N ALA A 22 -0.36 -1.77 -4.42
CA ALA A 22 1.04 -1.72 -4.05
C ALA A 22 1.28 -0.96 -2.72
N ALA A 23 0.58 0.16 -2.53
CA ALA A 23 0.61 0.94 -1.29
C ALA A 23 -0.03 0.22 -0.08
N ASN A 24 -1.11 -0.53 -0.30
CA ASN A 24 -1.90 -1.15 0.77
C ASN A 24 -1.42 -2.55 1.18
N LYS A 25 -0.75 -3.28 0.28
CA LYS A 25 -0.56 -4.74 0.42
C LYS A 25 0.11 -5.17 1.72
N TYR A 26 1.05 -4.40 2.28
CA TYR A 26 1.70 -4.75 3.55
C TYR A 26 0.84 -4.42 4.76
N LEU A 27 0.03 -3.36 4.70
CA LEU A 27 -0.97 -3.10 5.74
C LEU A 27 -2.00 -4.23 5.77
N VAL A 28 -2.51 -4.62 4.60
CA VAL A 28 -3.44 -5.76 4.47
C VAL A 28 -2.80 -7.05 4.99
N MET A 29 -1.52 -7.29 4.69
CA MET A 29 -0.78 -8.44 5.22
C MET A 29 -0.68 -8.40 6.74
N ALA A 30 -0.37 -7.23 7.32
CA ALA A 30 -0.32 -7.04 8.76
C ALA A 30 -1.68 -7.26 9.44
N CYS A 31 -2.78 -6.99 8.74
CA CYS A 31 -4.14 -7.30 9.22
C CYS A 31 -4.51 -8.78 9.12
N GLY A 32 -3.82 -9.59 8.30
CA GLY A 32 -4.12 -11.01 8.14
C GLY A 32 -3.68 -11.62 6.81
N GLN A 33 -2.97 -12.74 6.86
CA GLN A 33 -2.45 -13.41 5.67
C GLN A 33 -3.53 -14.00 4.75
N ASN A 34 -4.70 -14.38 5.29
CA ASN A 34 -5.82 -14.85 4.48
C ASN A 34 -6.44 -13.71 3.67
N ARG A 35 -6.63 -12.54 4.28
CA ARG A 35 -7.13 -11.32 3.62
C ARG A 35 -6.18 -10.85 2.53
N TYR A 36 -4.88 -10.85 2.82
CA TYR A 36 -3.85 -10.55 1.83
C TYR A 36 -3.97 -11.44 0.60
N ARG A 37 -4.11 -12.75 0.80
CA ARG A 37 -4.25 -13.72 -0.30
C ARG A 37 -5.53 -13.51 -1.11
N GLU A 38 -6.64 -13.24 -0.43
CA GLU A 38 -7.94 -12.98 -1.06
C GLU A 38 -7.89 -11.72 -1.93
N ILE A 39 -7.45 -10.58 -1.37
CA ILE A 39 -7.35 -9.32 -2.09
C ILE A 39 -6.34 -9.43 -3.23
N ARG A 40 -5.16 -10.02 -2.99
CA ARG A 40 -4.18 -10.25 -4.07
C ARG A 40 -4.79 -11.02 -5.24
N LYS A 41 -5.65 -12.00 -4.96
CA LYS A 41 -6.35 -12.78 -5.99
C LYS A 41 -7.36 -11.93 -6.74
N SER A 42 -8.10 -11.04 -6.07
CA SER A 42 -9.08 -10.16 -6.74
C SER A 42 -8.45 -9.15 -7.69
N PHE A 43 -7.19 -8.76 -7.48
CA PHE A 43 -6.43 -7.91 -8.41
C PHE A 43 -5.84 -8.68 -9.61
N ARG A 44 -5.82 -10.01 -9.58
CA ARG A 44 -5.19 -10.83 -10.61
C ARG A 44 -6.16 -11.12 -11.75
N ASP A 45 -5.73 -10.84 -12.98
CA ASP A 45 -6.44 -11.19 -14.23
C ASP A 45 -7.90 -10.71 -14.29
N THR A 46 -8.21 -9.56 -13.66
CA THR A 46 -9.54 -8.95 -13.65
C THR A 46 -9.65 -7.77 -14.62
N THR A 47 -10.85 -7.56 -15.15
CA THR A 47 -11.28 -6.33 -15.84
C THR A 47 -12.29 -5.52 -15.02
N ASP A 48 -12.72 -6.05 -13.87
CA ASP A 48 -13.63 -5.40 -12.93
C ASP A 48 -12.98 -5.31 -11.54
N PHE A 49 -12.80 -4.09 -11.05
CA PHE A 49 -12.10 -3.79 -9.82
C PHE A 49 -13.04 -3.55 -8.63
N ARG A 50 -14.36 -3.71 -8.79
CA ARG A 50 -15.35 -3.55 -7.70
C ARG A 50 -15.07 -4.42 -6.50
N THR A 51 -14.85 -5.72 -6.71
CA THR A 51 -14.56 -6.65 -5.61
C THR A 51 -13.30 -6.25 -4.86
N SER A 52 -12.23 -5.91 -5.60
CA SER A 52 -10.98 -5.43 -5.03
C SER A 52 -11.17 -4.17 -4.18
N PHE A 53 -11.98 -3.23 -4.66
CA PHE A 53 -12.31 -2.00 -3.95
C PHE A 53 -13.05 -2.30 -2.65
N THR A 54 -14.11 -3.11 -2.72
CA THR A 54 -14.91 -3.51 -1.56
C THR A 54 -14.08 -4.22 -0.50
N LEU A 55 -13.21 -5.16 -0.88
CA LEU A 55 -12.37 -5.88 0.07
C LEU A 55 -11.36 -4.95 0.76
N LEU A 56 -10.75 -4.01 0.04
CA LEU A 56 -9.85 -3.02 0.65
C LEU A 56 -10.61 -2.04 1.56
N ALA A 57 -11.80 -1.60 1.16
CA ALA A 57 -12.67 -0.75 1.98
C ALA A 57 -13.08 -1.44 3.29
N GLN A 58 -13.30 -2.76 3.26
CA GLN A 58 -13.57 -3.55 4.47
C GLN A 58 -12.37 -3.59 5.42
N VAL A 59 -11.16 -3.79 4.88
CA VAL A 59 -9.92 -3.73 5.69
C VAL A 59 -9.77 -2.35 6.32
N GLU A 60 -9.98 -1.28 5.55
CA GLU A 60 -9.91 0.09 6.07
C GLU A 60 -10.92 0.28 7.21
N LYS A 61 -12.18 -0.07 6.99
CA LYS A 61 -13.24 0.10 8.00
C LYS A 61 -12.92 -0.63 9.31
N GLU A 62 -12.35 -1.82 9.24
CA GLU A 62 -12.09 -2.65 10.41
C GLU A 62 -10.81 -2.23 11.15
N PHE A 63 -9.75 -1.87 10.43
CA PHE A 63 -8.43 -1.67 11.03
C PHE A 63 -8.01 -0.22 11.14
N HIS A 64 -8.67 0.75 10.50
CA HIS A 64 -8.20 2.15 10.46
C HIS A 64 -7.87 2.72 11.85
N SER A 65 -8.69 2.42 12.87
CA SER A 65 -8.52 2.89 14.25
C SER A 65 -7.60 2.02 15.13
N ILE A 66 -7.22 0.82 14.67
CA ILE A 66 -6.36 -0.12 15.41
C ILE A 66 -4.91 0.34 15.29
N SER A 67 -4.13 0.39 16.36
CA SER A 67 -2.72 0.79 16.28
C SER A 67 -1.91 -0.24 15.49
N SER A 68 -0.87 0.18 14.77
CA SER A 68 -0.03 -0.75 13.99
C SER A 68 0.56 -1.87 14.85
N LYS A 69 0.93 -1.56 16.10
CA LYS A 69 1.46 -2.54 17.07
C LYS A 69 0.48 -3.64 17.47
N GLU A 70 -0.82 -3.41 17.25
CA GLU A 70 -1.91 -4.34 17.58
C GLU A 70 -2.34 -5.16 16.35
N LEU A 71 -1.73 -4.92 15.19
CA LEU A 71 -2.03 -5.68 13.98
C LEU A 71 -1.51 -7.12 14.13
N PRO A 72 -2.36 -8.14 13.90
CA PRO A 72 -2.08 -9.52 14.29
C PRO A 72 -0.88 -10.14 13.56
N GLU A 73 -0.58 -9.68 12.34
CA GLU A 73 0.45 -10.22 11.47
C GLU A 73 1.52 -9.16 11.15
N LEU A 74 1.70 -8.15 12.02
CA LEU A 74 2.67 -7.07 11.78
C LEU A 74 4.06 -7.62 11.50
N SER A 75 4.59 -8.49 12.36
CA SER A 75 5.94 -9.04 12.19
C SER A 75 6.12 -9.76 10.85
N ASN A 76 5.10 -10.50 10.40
CA ASN A 76 5.13 -11.15 9.09
C ASN A 76 5.22 -10.13 7.94
N ALA A 77 4.42 -9.06 7.99
CA ALA A 77 4.51 -7.97 7.02
C ALA A 77 5.88 -7.29 7.02
N LEU A 78 6.49 -7.10 8.20
CA LEU A 78 7.82 -6.50 8.34
C LEU A 78 8.92 -7.38 7.77
N TYR A 79 8.86 -8.72 7.93
CA TYR A 79 9.82 -9.62 7.28
C TYR A 79 9.77 -9.52 5.75
N HIS A 80 8.57 -9.37 5.18
CA HIS A 80 8.41 -9.12 3.74
C HIS A 80 8.99 -7.78 3.30
N ILE A 81 8.84 -6.73 4.11
CA ILE A 81 9.45 -5.41 3.87
C ILE A 81 10.97 -5.50 3.97
N LEU A 82 11.51 -6.17 5.00
CA LEU A 82 12.96 -6.38 5.20
C LEU A 82 13.60 -7.05 3.97
N GLY A 83 12.85 -7.90 3.26
CA GLY A 83 13.30 -8.52 2.01
C GLY A 83 13.71 -7.53 0.90
N TYR A 84 13.16 -6.31 0.87
CA TYR A 84 13.57 -5.28 -0.08
C TYR A 84 14.96 -4.73 0.20
N PHE A 85 15.42 -4.84 1.44
CA PHE A 85 16.71 -4.31 1.87
C PHE A 85 17.89 -5.26 1.60
N LYS A 86 17.63 -6.43 0.99
CA LYS A 86 18.61 -7.51 0.84
C LYS A 86 19.93 -7.11 0.17
N ASN A 87 19.88 -6.14 -0.74
CA ASN A 87 21.00 -5.67 -1.56
C ASN A 87 21.52 -4.29 -1.15
N VAL A 88 20.87 -3.62 -0.18
CA VAL A 88 21.21 -2.24 0.23
C VAL A 88 21.73 -2.17 1.67
N LEU A 89 21.33 -3.12 2.53
CA LEU A 89 21.83 -3.21 3.89
C LEU A 89 22.86 -4.32 4.03
N SER A 90 23.81 -4.11 4.95
CA SER A 90 24.78 -5.14 5.31
C SER A 90 24.08 -6.34 5.97
N ALA A 91 24.71 -7.52 5.93
CA ALA A 91 24.19 -8.69 6.62
C ALA A 91 24.01 -8.45 8.13
N LYS A 92 24.90 -7.67 8.75
CA LYS A 92 24.82 -7.30 10.17
C LYS A 92 23.56 -6.47 10.45
N ASP A 93 23.31 -5.43 9.66
CA ASP A 93 22.15 -4.55 9.86
C ASP A 93 20.84 -5.28 9.58
N ARG A 94 20.82 -6.15 8.56
CA ARG A 94 19.68 -7.01 8.29
C ARG A 94 19.38 -7.98 9.43
N ASN A 95 20.42 -8.58 10.02
CA ASN A 95 20.24 -9.47 11.18
C ASN A 95 19.75 -8.70 12.41
N TYR A 96 20.26 -7.49 12.63
CA TYR A 96 19.76 -6.60 13.68
C TYR A 96 18.25 -6.31 13.49
N LEU A 97 17.84 -5.90 12.30
CA LEU A 97 16.43 -5.65 11.98
C LEU A 97 15.58 -6.92 12.11
N ASN A 98 16.09 -8.07 11.68
CA ASN A 98 15.40 -9.35 11.80
C ASN A 98 15.11 -9.70 13.27
N ASN A 99 16.09 -9.53 14.16
CA ASN A 99 15.90 -9.74 15.60
C ASN A 99 14.92 -8.71 16.17
N LEU A 100 15.03 -7.45 15.75
CA LEU A 100 14.13 -6.39 16.18
C LEU A 100 12.68 -6.65 15.79
N ILE A 101 12.41 -7.25 14.61
CA ILE A 101 11.04 -7.64 14.20
C ILE A 101 10.43 -8.68 15.15
N ALA A 102 11.25 -9.59 15.68
CA ALA A 102 10.83 -10.61 16.62
C ALA A 102 10.59 -10.03 18.03
N ASP A 103 11.48 -9.15 18.48
CA ASP A 103 11.49 -8.63 19.85
C ASP A 103 10.56 -7.43 20.05
N ASN A 104 10.51 -6.53 19.06
CA ASN A 104 9.76 -5.28 19.10
C ASN A 104 9.36 -4.80 17.69
N SER A 105 8.27 -5.34 17.18
CA SER A 105 7.76 -5.05 15.83
C SER A 105 7.41 -3.57 15.61
N GLU A 106 6.99 -2.84 16.64
CA GLU A 106 6.71 -1.41 16.55
C GLU A 106 8.00 -0.61 16.31
N GLN A 107 9.07 -0.92 17.05
CA GLN A 107 10.37 -0.30 16.82
C GLN A 107 10.98 -0.71 15.47
N ALA A 108 10.79 -1.97 15.07
CA ALA A 108 11.24 -2.44 13.76
C ALA A 108 10.52 -1.72 12.62
N LEU A 109 9.22 -1.46 12.73
CA LEU A 109 8.45 -0.68 11.77
C LEU A 109 9.08 0.70 11.59
N ALA A 110 9.30 1.45 12.67
CA ALA A 110 9.91 2.78 12.59
C ALA A 110 11.31 2.75 11.94
N LYS A 111 12.15 1.76 12.28
CA LYS A 111 13.49 1.62 11.69
C LYS A 111 13.45 1.25 10.22
N LEU A 112 12.54 0.38 9.80
CA LEU A 112 12.38 0.03 8.39
C LEU A 112 11.86 1.22 7.57
N GLU A 113 11.02 2.08 8.14
CA GLU A 113 10.60 3.33 7.51
C GLU A 113 11.80 4.27 7.28
N GLU A 114 12.58 4.52 8.34
CA GLU A 114 13.80 5.34 8.26
C GLU A 114 14.74 4.83 7.17
N HIS A 115 15.00 3.52 7.13
CA HIS A 115 15.84 2.91 6.10
C HIS A 115 15.23 3.01 4.71
N ALA A 116 13.91 2.83 4.55
CA ALA A 116 13.26 2.96 3.25
C ALA A 116 13.45 4.37 2.69
N GLN A 117 13.28 5.39 3.55
CA GLN A 117 13.44 6.80 3.18
C GLN A 117 14.89 7.12 2.85
N TYR A 118 15.84 6.73 3.72
CA TYR A 118 17.27 6.99 3.52
C TYR A 118 17.83 6.33 2.25
N GLN A 119 17.37 5.12 1.95
CA GLN A 119 17.82 4.35 0.78
C GLN A 119 16.99 4.64 -0.48
N HIS A 120 15.97 5.49 -0.40
CA HIS A 120 15.04 5.80 -1.49
C HIS A 120 14.48 4.53 -2.18
N ILE A 121 13.98 3.58 -1.40
CA ILE A 121 13.34 2.38 -1.97
C ILE A 121 11.96 2.76 -2.50
N ASP A 122 11.89 3.15 -3.78
CA ASP A 122 10.68 3.66 -4.45
C ASP A 122 9.41 2.84 -4.15
N TYR A 123 9.53 1.51 -4.21
CA TYR A 123 8.41 0.59 -3.96
C TYR A 123 7.80 0.69 -2.55
N LEU A 124 8.55 1.20 -1.57
CA LEU A 124 8.12 1.32 -0.19
C LEU A 124 7.67 2.74 0.17
N MET A 125 7.94 3.76 -0.65
CA MET A 125 7.64 5.16 -0.33
C MET A 125 6.14 5.41 -0.14
N SER A 126 5.31 4.73 -0.91
CA SER A 126 3.86 4.83 -0.81
C SER A 126 3.24 3.81 0.16
N CYS A 127 4.02 3.04 0.90
CA CYS A 127 3.48 2.00 1.77
C CYS A 127 2.64 2.60 2.90
N ARG A 128 1.38 2.18 3.00
CA ARG A 128 0.44 2.68 4.01
C ARG A 128 0.71 2.18 5.42
N LEU A 129 1.64 1.24 5.63
CA LEU A 129 2.11 0.94 6.98
C LEU A 129 2.88 2.12 7.60
N TRP A 130 3.53 2.95 6.77
CA TRP A 130 4.21 4.19 7.20
C TRP A 130 3.20 5.30 7.45
N ASN A 131 2.30 5.51 6.48
CA ASN A 131 1.34 6.61 6.50
C ASN A 131 -0.11 6.09 6.45
N ARG A 132 -0.66 5.84 7.64
CA ARG A 132 -2.05 5.38 7.82
C ARG A 132 -3.10 6.49 7.75
N LYS A 133 -2.69 7.76 7.64
CA LYS A 133 -3.60 8.91 7.55
C LYS A 133 -4.17 9.09 6.13
N SER A 134 -3.43 8.65 5.12
CA SER A 134 -3.91 8.65 3.74
C SER A 134 -5.05 7.67 3.54
N ALA A 135 -6.02 8.03 2.69
CA ALA A 135 -7.14 7.15 2.37
C ALA A 135 -6.64 5.91 1.63
N PHE A 136 -7.31 4.77 1.83
CA PHE A 136 -6.88 3.51 1.21
C PHE A 136 -6.88 3.58 -0.31
N ASN A 137 -7.76 4.40 -0.89
CA ASN A 137 -7.98 4.54 -2.32
C ASN A 137 -7.29 5.75 -2.94
N ASP A 138 -6.38 6.40 -2.22
CA ASP A 138 -5.50 7.43 -2.77
C ASP A 138 -4.59 6.83 -3.84
N ILE A 139 -4.48 7.48 -5.00
CA ILE A 139 -3.49 7.11 -6.03
C ILE A 139 -2.12 7.71 -5.65
N PRO A 140 -1.12 6.91 -5.23
CA PRO A 140 0.14 7.44 -4.70
C PRO A 140 1.18 7.76 -5.78
N ILE A 141 0.82 7.65 -7.06
CA ILE A 141 1.71 7.88 -8.19
C ILE A 141 1.16 8.98 -9.09
N THR A 142 2.06 9.63 -9.82
CA THR A 142 1.67 10.52 -10.92
C THR A 142 1.09 9.71 -12.07
N LEU A 143 -0.06 10.13 -12.60
CA LEU A 143 -0.70 9.55 -13.78
C LEU A 143 -0.75 10.57 -14.91
N HIS A 144 -0.50 10.10 -16.13
CA HIS A 144 -0.68 10.88 -17.34
C HIS A 144 -1.89 10.31 -18.08
N VAL A 145 -2.92 11.12 -18.29
CA VAL A 145 -4.20 10.72 -18.88
C VAL A 145 -4.59 11.76 -19.92
N GLU A 146 -4.75 11.34 -21.17
CA GLU A 146 -5.25 12.20 -22.26
C GLU A 146 -4.49 13.53 -22.46
N GLY A 147 -3.19 13.54 -22.14
CA GLY A 147 -2.33 14.73 -22.25
C GLY A 147 -2.27 15.58 -20.98
N GLU A 148 -3.08 15.27 -19.97
CA GLU A 148 -3.04 15.87 -18.65
C GLU A 148 -2.16 15.07 -17.70
N THR A 149 -1.49 15.78 -16.78
CA THR A 149 -0.69 15.17 -15.71
C THR A 149 -1.40 15.37 -14.38
N HIS A 150 -1.78 14.27 -13.75
CA HIS A 150 -2.35 14.23 -12.41
C HIS A 150 -1.24 13.86 -11.42
N PRO A 151 -0.82 14.77 -10.53
CA PRO A 151 0.18 14.48 -9.52
C PRO A 151 -0.26 13.35 -8.57
N SER A 152 0.70 12.79 -7.83
CA SER A 152 0.38 11.82 -6.78
C SER A 152 -0.58 12.42 -5.75
N TYR A 153 -1.46 11.57 -5.22
CA TYR A 153 -2.46 11.90 -4.21
C TYR A 153 -3.54 12.91 -4.62
N THR A 154 -3.65 13.30 -5.91
CA THR A 154 -4.73 14.18 -6.40
C THR A 154 -5.93 13.41 -6.97
N LEU A 155 -5.76 12.12 -7.25
CA LEU A 155 -6.82 11.23 -7.70
C LEU A 155 -7.17 10.20 -6.61
N LEU A 156 -8.44 9.80 -6.63
CA LEU A 156 -8.98 8.66 -5.91
C LEU A 156 -9.32 7.56 -6.90
N TRP A 157 -9.09 6.32 -6.51
CA TRP A 157 -9.69 5.16 -7.17
C TRP A 157 -11.06 4.87 -6.55
N GLU A 158 -12.07 4.65 -7.38
CA GLU A 158 -13.40 4.21 -6.97
C GLU A 158 -13.89 3.13 -7.93
N GLU A 159 -13.83 1.86 -7.51
CA GLU A 159 -14.25 0.73 -8.34
C GLU A 159 -13.63 0.72 -9.75
N ASN A 160 -14.41 1.07 -10.77
CA ASN A 160 -14.00 1.07 -12.18
C ASN A 160 -13.76 2.48 -12.75
N GLN A 161 -13.47 3.44 -11.89
CA GLN A 161 -13.14 4.82 -12.28
C GLN A 161 -12.11 5.43 -11.35
N LEU A 162 -11.46 6.49 -11.83
CA LEU A 162 -10.67 7.41 -11.01
C LEU A 162 -11.41 8.75 -10.94
N LYS A 163 -11.36 9.41 -9.79
CA LYS A 163 -11.98 10.72 -9.57
C LYS A 163 -10.96 11.71 -9.04
N GLN A 164 -11.07 12.97 -9.47
CA GLN A 164 -10.35 14.08 -8.87
C GLN A 164 -10.85 14.30 -7.43
N LYS A 165 -9.91 14.49 -6.50
CA LYS A 165 -10.22 14.92 -5.13
C LYS A 165 -10.79 16.33 -5.07
#